data_AF-A0A5C5TE20-F1
#
_entry.id   AF-A0A5C5TE20-F1
#
_cell.length_a   1.000
_cell.length_b   1.000
_cell.length_c   1.000
_cell.angle_alpha   90.00
_cell.angle_beta   90.00
_cell.angle_gamma   90.00
#
_symmetry.space_group_name_H-M   'P 1'
#
loop_
_entity.id
_entity.type
_entity.pdbx_description
1 polymer ?
#
loop_
_entity_poly.entity_id
_entity_poly.type
_entity_poly.pdbx_seq_one_letter_code
_entity_poly.pdbx_strand_id
1 'polypeptide(L)'
;MILFGEHWFESASSIQAKLGPIVVRADGIKDERKAKQYVAQVVGLLRALEATYKTGKAVMTAIRMRNRPVLVFPYDFQAGPSNAWARRSWGMFTATVSFTPLVISAASRCNEDGCDNSPPSAPFQVMLHELVHVARAVAGKLPMFSLDDAEEEMAVMVTNMLSEESRRDLMTDYYVGNPVAVTSDLAVFSREYFEDNADMIGRFCRESKDLALRLAQVPTKFNPPRQFFNTTTPKPRSGR
;
A
#
# COMPACT_ATOMS: atom_id res chain seq x y z
N MET A 1 -7.86 -42.29 4.77
CA MET A 1 -7.10 -41.80 3.60
C MET A 1 -7.89 -40.64 3.01
N ILE A 2 -7.39 -39.43 3.19
CA ILE A 2 -8.16 -38.18 3.22
C ILE A 2 -8.10 -37.51 1.84
N LEU A 3 -9.20 -37.59 1.08
CA LEU A 3 -9.48 -36.89 -0.19
C LEU A 3 -9.76 -35.39 0.03
N PHE A 4 -8.91 -34.68 0.77
CA PHE A 4 -9.05 -33.23 1.01
C PHE A 4 -8.04 -32.38 0.22
N GLY A 5 -7.17 -33.01 -0.57
CA GLY A 5 -6.14 -32.31 -1.34
C GLY A 5 -6.67 -31.56 -2.57
N GLU A 6 -7.59 -32.17 -3.33
CA GLU A 6 -7.99 -31.65 -4.65
C GLU A 6 -8.92 -30.43 -4.57
N HIS A 7 -9.88 -30.42 -3.64
CA HIS A 7 -10.84 -29.32 -3.49
C HIS A 7 -10.22 -27.99 -3.02
N TRP A 8 -9.06 -28.05 -2.35
CA TRP A 8 -8.40 -26.86 -1.85
C TRP A 8 -7.67 -26.10 -2.95
N PHE A 9 -7.02 -26.80 -3.88
CA PHE A 9 -6.38 -26.17 -5.03
C PHE A 9 -7.39 -25.45 -5.93
N GLU A 10 -8.60 -25.98 -6.09
CA GLU A 10 -9.69 -25.32 -6.81
C GLU A 10 -10.18 -24.06 -6.09
N SER A 11 -10.32 -24.12 -4.76
CA SER A 11 -10.73 -22.96 -3.97
C SER A 11 -9.64 -21.88 -3.97
N ALA A 12 -8.38 -22.25 -3.80
CA ALA A 12 -7.24 -21.33 -3.84
C ALA A 12 -7.06 -20.71 -5.23
N SER A 13 -7.22 -21.49 -6.31
CA SER A 13 -7.14 -20.97 -7.68
C SER A 13 -8.29 -20.03 -8.03
N SER A 14 -9.52 -20.31 -7.57
CA SER A 14 -10.66 -19.40 -7.77
C SER A 14 -10.51 -18.07 -7.01
N ILE A 15 -9.90 -18.12 -5.82
CA ILE A 15 -9.59 -16.94 -5.01
C ILE A 15 -8.46 -16.13 -5.68
N GLN A 16 -7.41 -16.82 -6.12
CA GLN A 16 -6.27 -16.26 -6.83
C GLN A 16 -6.71 -15.59 -8.14
N ALA A 17 -7.67 -16.17 -8.86
CA ALA A 17 -8.23 -15.60 -10.09
C ALA A 17 -8.84 -14.20 -9.87
N LYS A 18 -9.41 -13.93 -8.68
CA LYS A 18 -9.99 -12.61 -8.36
C LYS A 18 -8.93 -11.54 -8.09
N LEU A 19 -7.73 -11.92 -7.63
CA LEU A 19 -6.65 -10.98 -7.39
C LEU A 19 -5.95 -10.53 -8.69
N GLY A 20 -6.24 -11.19 -9.81
CA GLY A 20 -5.63 -10.89 -11.11
C GLY A 20 -4.15 -11.27 -11.11
N PRO A 21 -3.23 -10.33 -11.37
CA PRO A 21 -1.82 -10.65 -11.52
C PRO A 21 -1.07 -10.81 -10.19
N ILE A 22 -1.72 -10.59 -9.04
CA ILE A 22 -1.10 -10.64 -7.71
C ILE A 22 -1.16 -12.05 -7.15
N VAL A 23 -0.02 -12.74 -7.10
CA VAL A 23 0.15 -14.08 -6.55
C VAL A 23 0.61 -14.00 -5.10
N VAL A 24 -0.04 -14.73 -4.20
CA VAL A 24 0.40 -14.85 -2.80
C VAL A 24 1.04 -16.22 -2.59
N ARG A 25 2.28 -16.26 -2.09
CA ARG A 25 2.99 -17.50 -1.75
C ARG A 25 3.45 -17.46 -0.30
N ALA A 26 3.51 -18.61 0.36
CA ALA A 26 4.04 -18.74 1.72
C ALA A 26 5.52 -19.19 1.72
N ASP A 27 6.32 -18.63 0.80
CA ASP A 27 7.71 -19.05 0.60
C ASP A 27 8.51 -18.94 1.91
N GLY A 28 9.25 -19.99 2.25
CA GLY A 28 10.03 -20.07 3.51
C GLY A 28 9.27 -20.60 4.74
N ILE A 29 7.94 -20.71 4.71
CA ILE A 29 7.17 -21.28 5.83
C ILE A 29 7.07 -22.80 5.69
N LYS A 30 7.84 -23.54 6.50
CA LYS A 30 7.90 -25.02 6.46
C LYS A 30 6.63 -25.71 6.99
N ASP A 31 5.93 -25.09 7.92
CA ASP A 31 4.71 -25.63 8.53
C ASP A 31 3.51 -25.35 7.63
N GLU A 32 2.86 -26.40 7.14
CA GLU A 32 1.75 -26.30 6.18
C GLU A 32 0.55 -25.50 6.73
N ARG A 33 0.24 -25.66 8.02
CA ARG A 33 -0.87 -24.93 8.67
C ARG A 33 -0.57 -23.43 8.73
N LYS A 34 0.65 -23.06 9.12
CA LYS A 34 1.11 -21.66 9.14
C LYS A 34 1.17 -21.07 7.74
N ALA A 35 1.61 -21.85 6.75
CA ALA A 35 1.64 -21.42 5.35
C ALA A 35 0.23 -21.11 4.83
N LYS A 36 -0.75 -21.99 5.12
CA LYS A 36 -2.17 -21.75 4.79
C LYS A 36 -2.72 -20.51 5.50
N GLN A 37 -2.41 -20.35 6.79
CA GLN A 37 -2.83 -19.20 7.58
C GLN A 37 -2.29 -17.89 6.99
N TYR A 38 -1.00 -17.87 6.62
CA TYR A 38 -0.37 -16.72 5.99
C TYR A 38 -1.09 -16.32 4.70
N VAL A 39 -1.30 -17.26 3.78
CA VAL A 39 -1.98 -16.98 2.51
C VAL A 39 -3.39 -16.46 2.77
N ALA A 40 -4.14 -17.08 3.67
CA ALA A 40 -5.49 -16.65 4.02
C ALA A 40 -5.51 -15.21 4.59
N GLN A 41 -4.56 -14.86 5.46
CA GLN A 41 -4.45 -13.53 6.05
C GLN A 41 -4.12 -12.47 4.99
N VAL A 42 -3.11 -12.70 4.15
CA VAL A 42 -2.72 -11.74 3.09
C VAL A 42 -3.84 -11.56 2.09
N VAL A 43 -4.44 -12.66 1.61
CA VAL A 43 -5.57 -12.57 0.67
C VAL A 43 -6.77 -11.87 1.31
N GLY A 44 -7.07 -12.15 2.59
CA GLY A 44 -8.11 -11.46 3.34
C GLY A 44 -7.86 -9.95 3.40
N LEU A 45 -6.63 -9.53 3.67
CA LEU A 45 -6.23 -8.11 3.67
C LEU A 45 -6.38 -7.47 2.30
N LEU A 46 -5.89 -8.11 1.23
CA LEU A 46 -6.02 -7.60 -0.14
C LEU A 46 -7.48 -7.42 -0.55
N ARG A 47 -8.34 -8.38 -0.18
CA ARG A 47 -9.79 -8.29 -0.43
C ARG A 47 -10.45 -7.18 0.39
N ALA A 48 -10.09 -7.05 1.66
CA ALA A 48 -10.59 -5.97 2.51
C ALA A 48 -10.18 -4.60 1.97
N LEU A 49 -8.93 -4.44 1.53
CA LEU A 49 -8.43 -3.23 0.90
C LEU A 49 -9.26 -2.85 -0.33
N GLU A 50 -9.52 -3.79 -1.22
CA GLU A 50 -10.28 -3.54 -2.44
C GLU A 50 -11.77 -3.32 -2.18
N ALA A 51 -12.39 -4.11 -1.32
CA ALA A 51 -13.84 -4.13 -1.15
C ALA A 51 -14.33 -3.00 -0.23
N THR A 52 -13.55 -2.66 0.80
CA THR A 52 -13.96 -1.71 1.85
C THR A 52 -13.54 -0.29 1.52
N TYR A 53 -12.35 -0.09 0.92
CA TYR A 53 -11.74 1.23 0.77
C TYR A 53 -11.58 1.60 -0.71
N LYS A 54 -12.10 2.76 -1.09
CA LYS A 54 -11.97 3.32 -2.44
C LYS A 54 -10.51 3.63 -2.78
N THR A 55 -9.71 4.01 -1.79
CA THR A 55 -8.25 4.18 -1.95
C THR A 55 -7.59 2.85 -2.32
N GLY A 56 -7.86 1.80 -1.54
CA GLY A 56 -7.36 0.45 -1.81
C GLY A 56 -7.82 -0.08 -3.17
N LYS A 57 -9.10 0.12 -3.52
CA LYS A 57 -9.65 -0.21 -4.83
C LYS A 57 -8.93 0.50 -5.98
N ALA A 58 -8.60 1.79 -5.84
CA ALA A 58 -7.89 2.56 -6.87
C ALA A 58 -6.50 1.98 -7.15
N VAL A 59 -5.73 1.68 -6.10
CA VAL A 59 -4.39 1.07 -6.20
C VAL A 59 -4.47 -0.33 -6.82
N MET A 60 -5.34 -1.20 -6.29
CA MET A 60 -5.51 -2.57 -6.80
C MET A 60 -5.96 -2.58 -8.28
N THR A 61 -6.83 -1.65 -8.67
CA THR A 61 -7.25 -1.51 -10.08
C THR A 61 -6.07 -1.10 -10.96
N ALA A 62 -5.23 -0.15 -10.52
CA ALA A 62 -4.06 0.28 -11.27
C ALA A 62 -3.07 -0.88 -11.50
N ILE A 63 -2.85 -1.74 -10.49
CA ILE A 63 -2.02 -2.95 -10.63
C ILE A 63 -2.61 -3.89 -11.68
N ARG A 64 -3.91 -4.21 -11.58
CA ARG A 64 -4.59 -5.13 -12.50
C ARG A 64 -4.62 -4.64 -13.94
N MET A 65 -4.80 -3.34 -14.15
CA MET A 65 -4.82 -2.76 -15.51
C MET A 65 -3.48 -2.95 -16.25
N ARG A 66 -2.36 -3.08 -15.54
CA ARG A 66 -1.06 -3.37 -16.17
C ARG A 66 -0.87 -4.85 -16.49
N ASN A 67 -1.63 -5.73 -15.85
CA ASN A 67 -1.60 -7.18 -16.04
C ASN A 67 -0.18 -7.77 -16.02
N ARG A 68 0.67 -7.27 -15.12
CA ARG A 68 2.06 -7.75 -14.94
C ARG A 68 2.16 -8.55 -13.64
N PRO A 69 2.82 -9.73 -13.63
CA PRO A 69 2.86 -10.58 -12.46
C PRO A 69 3.46 -9.87 -11.24
N VAL A 70 2.79 -9.98 -10.10
CA VAL A 70 3.21 -9.47 -8.79
C VAL A 70 3.26 -10.63 -7.81
N LEU A 71 4.29 -10.71 -6.97
CA LEU A 71 4.39 -11.72 -5.92
C LEU A 71 4.30 -11.09 -4.53
N VAL A 72 3.43 -11.59 -3.67
CA VAL A 72 3.43 -11.30 -2.24
C VAL A 72 3.89 -12.54 -1.49
N PHE A 73 4.89 -12.41 -0.63
CA PHE A 73 5.48 -13.51 0.12
C PHE A 73 5.94 -13.08 1.53
N PRO A 74 6.22 -14.00 2.46
CA PRO A 74 6.54 -13.63 3.84
C PRO A 74 7.78 -12.75 3.92
N TYR A 75 7.74 -11.81 4.85
CA TYR A 75 8.89 -10.99 5.21
C TYR A 75 9.87 -11.76 6.09
N ASP A 76 11.14 -11.71 5.71
CA ASP A 76 12.24 -12.50 6.28
C ASP A 76 13.21 -11.69 7.16
N PHE A 77 12.88 -10.42 7.44
CA PHE A 77 13.67 -9.51 8.28
C PHE A 77 15.04 -9.11 7.73
N GLN A 78 15.35 -9.43 6.46
CA GLN A 78 16.63 -9.04 5.88
C GLN A 78 16.76 -7.54 5.58
N ALA A 79 15.63 -6.82 5.46
CA ALA A 79 15.61 -5.39 5.15
C ALA A 79 15.48 -4.50 6.40
N GLY A 80 15.59 -5.10 7.60
CA GLY A 80 15.44 -4.39 8.87
C GLY A 80 14.11 -4.66 9.58
N PRO A 81 13.74 -3.83 10.57
CA PRO A 81 12.63 -4.09 11.49
C PRO A 81 11.25 -3.85 10.89
N SER A 82 11.16 -3.20 9.72
CA SER A 82 9.89 -3.08 8.99
C SER A 82 9.34 -4.46 8.68
N ASN A 83 8.05 -4.72 8.85
CA ASN A 83 7.44 -6.01 8.55
C ASN A 83 7.02 -6.15 7.08
N ALA A 84 7.44 -5.22 6.24
CA ALA A 84 7.09 -5.14 4.84
C ALA A 84 8.19 -4.49 4.00
N TRP A 85 8.30 -4.89 2.74
CA TRP A 85 9.14 -4.25 1.75
C TRP A 85 8.77 -4.64 0.32
N ALA A 86 8.59 -3.65 -0.55
CA ALA A 86 8.44 -3.83 -1.98
C ALA A 86 9.80 -3.80 -2.71
N ARG A 87 10.02 -4.76 -3.61
CA ARG A 87 11.17 -4.77 -4.53
C ARG A 87 10.71 -4.76 -5.98
N ARG A 88 11.54 -4.14 -6.82
CA ARG A 88 11.41 -4.29 -8.26
C ARG A 88 11.97 -5.65 -8.68
N SER A 89 11.13 -6.39 -9.41
CA SER A 89 11.44 -7.63 -10.11
C SER A 89 12.09 -8.77 -9.31
N TRP A 90 11.46 -9.95 -9.34
CA TRP A 90 12.08 -11.18 -8.86
C TRP A 90 11.74 -12.32 -9.81
N GLY A 91 12.74 -12.75 -10.60
CA GLY A 91 12.54 -13.74 -11.65
C GLY A 91 11.48 -13.30 -12.65
N MET A 92 10.37 -14.04 -12.75
CA MET A 92 9.25 -13.74 -13.64
C MET A 92 8.29 -12.65 -13.12
N PHE A 93 8.39 -12.26 -11.85
CA PHE A 93 7.53 -11.25 -11.26
C PHE A 93 8.09 -9.86 -11.52
N THR A 94 7.25 -8.93 -11.97
CA THR A 94 7.65 -7.53 -12.24
C THR A 94 7.88 -6.75 -10.97
N ALA A 95 7.13 -7.07 -9.91
CA ALA A 95 7.24 -6.46 -8.60
C ALA A 95 6.94 -7.50 -7.53
N THR A 96 7.57 -7.36 -6.37
CA THR A 96 7.32 -8.24 -5.24
C THR A 96 7.10 -7.45 -3.97
N VAL A 97 6.29 -7.99 -3.07
CA VAL A 97 6.07 -7.47 -1.72
C VAL A 97 6.42 -8.59 -0.76
N SER A 98 7.45 -8.35 0.03
CA SER A 98 7.77 -9.19 1.17
C SER A 98 7.00 -8.62 2.36
N PHE A 99 6.01 -9.33 2.90
CA PHE A 99 5.10 -8.83 3.94
C PHE A 99 4.63 -9.96 4.83
N THR A 100 4.67 -9.76 6.16
CA THR A 100 4.09 -10.71 7.13
C THR A 100 3.01 -10.04 7.97
N PRO A 101 1.72 -10.37 7.76
CA PRO A 101 0.65 -9.83 8.58
C PRO A 101 0.77 -10.35 10.01
N LEU A 102 0.55 -9.47 11.00
CA LEU A 102 0.50 -9.83 12.42
C LEU A 102 1.80 -10.41 13.01
N VAL A 103 2.96 -10.05 12.46
CA VAL A 103 4.16 -9.97 13.29
C VAL A 103 3.97 -8.77 14.21
N ILE A 104 3.09 -8.91 15.21
CA ILE A 104 3.19 -8.16 16.46
C ILE A 104 4.40 -8.79 17.12
N SER A 105 5.55 -8.29 16.74
CA SER A 105 6.82 -8.88 17.08
C SER A 105 6.95 -8.89 18.60
N ALA A 106 7.07 -10.09 19.17
CA ALA A 106 7.83 -10.27 20.40
C ALA A 106 9.29 -9.74 20.25
N ALA A 107 9.70 -9.40 19.02
CA ALA A 107 10.99 -8.82 18.63
C ALA A 107 10.93 -7.33 18.20
N SER A 108 9.80 -6.62 18.28
CA SER A 108 9.88 -5.15 18.27
C SER A 108 10.34 -4.83 19.66
N ARG A 109 11.34 -3.96 19.77
CA ARG A 109 11.91 -3.48 21.04
C ARG A 109 10.90 -2.87 22.03
N CYS A 110 9.61 -2.91 21.71
CA CYS A 110 8.48 -2.53 22.56
C CYS A 110 8.34 -3.33 23.85
N ASN A 111 9.05 -4.44 24.03
CA ASN A 111 9.02 -5.19 25.29
C ASN A 111 10.08 -4.76 26.31
N GLU A 112 11.10 -3.99 25.94
CA GLU A 112 12.25 -3.77 26.85
C GLU A 112 12.39 -2.34 27.38
N ASP A 113 12.00 -1.29 26.62
CA ASP A 113 12.31 0.11 27.04
C ASP A 113 11.12 1.09 26.96
N GLY A 114 9.89 0.65 27.21
CA GLY A 114 8.75 1.57 27.35
C GLY A 114 8.49 2.37 26.08
N CYS A 115 8.25 1.66 24.96
CA CYS A 115 7.84 2.33 23.73
C CYS A 115 6.61 3.20 23.98
N ASP A 116 6.74 4.47 23.60
CA ASP A 116 5.65 5.41 23.47
C ASP A 116 4.45 4.72 22.80
N ASN A 117 3.25 5.04 23.28
CA ASN A 117 1.97 4.48 22.84
C ASN A 117 1.61 4.80 21.37
N SER A 118 2.60 5.07 20.51
CA SER A 118 2.43 5.31 19.09
C SER A 118 1.69 4.11 18.48
N PRO A 119 0.49 4.32 17.92
CA PRO A 119 -0.36 3.23 17.50
C PRO A 119 0.36 2.45 16.39
N PRO A 120 0.52 1.12 16.52
CA PRO A 120 1.13 0.33 15.46
C PRO A 120 0.32 0.53 14.18
N SER A 121 1.02 0.85 13.08
CA SER A 121 0.42 0.92 11.74
C SER A 121 -0.37 -0.36 11.50
N ALA A 122 -1.64 -0.22 11.13
CA ALA A 122 -2.46 -1.40 10.90
C ALA A 122 -1.90 -2.19 9.71
N PRO A 123 -1.95 -3.54 9.72
CA PRO A 123 -1.37 -4.35 8.64
C PRO A 123 -1.88 -3.98 7.25
N PHE A 124 -3.11 -3.50 7.13
CA PHE A 124 -3.69 -3.08 5.86
C PHE A 124 -3.14 -1.71 5.38
N GLN A 125 -2.75 -0.80 6.29
CA GLN A 125 -2.08 0.46 5.93
C GLN A 125 -0.69 0.14 5.37
N VAL A 126 0.08 -0.70 6.06
CA VAL A 126 1.40 -1.16 5.61
C VAL A 126 1.30 -1.88 4.26
N MET A 127 0.35 -2.80 4.11
CA MET A 127 0.12 -3.46 2.82
C MET A 127 -0.24 -2.46 1.71
N LEU A 128 -1.08 -1.45 1.98
CA LEU A 128 -1.39 -0.44 0.97
C LEU A 128 -0.14 0.35 0.56
N HIS A 129 0.69 0.76 1.52
CA HIS A 129 1.96 1.47 1.27
C HIS A 129 2.80 0.71 0.25
N GLU A 130 3.06 -0.58 0.51
CA GLU A 130 3.84 -1.42 -0.41
C GLU A 130 3.16 -1.59 -1.78
N LEU A 131 1.83 -1.68 -1.81
CA LEU A 131 1.08 -1.80 -3.07
C LEU A 131 1.16 -0.52 -3.92
N VAL A 132 1.41 0.65 -3.35
CA VAL A 132 1.66 1.88 -4.11
C VAL A 132 2.96 1.75 -4.90
N HIS A 133 4.04 1.29 -4.25
CA HIS A 133 5.29 0.99 -4.94
C HIS A 133 5.10 -0.05 -6.03
N VAL A 134 4.35 -1.13 -5.75
CA VAL A 134 4.00 -2.14 -6.77
C VAL A 134 3.26 -1.51 -7.94
N ALA A 135 2.24 -0.68 -7.70
CA ALA A 135 1.46 -0.04 -8.76
C ALA A 135 2.35 0.80 -9.68
N ARG A 136 3.33 1.51 -9.11
CA ARG A 136 4.32 2.27 -9.86
C ARG A 136 5.33 1.36 -10.58
N ALA A 137 5.77 0.28 -9.93
CA ALA A 137 6.66 -0.74 -10.50
C ALA A 137 6.08 -1.34 -11.77
N VAL A 138 4.83 -1.82 -11.70
CA VAL A 138 4.17 -2.48 -12.84
C VAL A 138 3.84 -1.49 -13.96
N ALA A 139 3.71 -0.20 -13.65
CA ALA A 139 3.60 0.87 -14.64
C ALA A 139 4.96 1.25 -15.27
N GLY A 140 6.07 0.69 -14.81
CA GLY A 140 7.42 1.06 -15.25
C GLY A 140 7.84 2.45 -14.80
N LYS A 141 7.30 2.94 -13.68
CA LYS A 141 7.50 4.29 -13.14
C LYS A 141 8.33 4.33 -11.86
N LEU A 142 8.79 3.18 -11.35
CA LEU A 142 9.78 3.18 -10.27
C LEU A 142 11.15 3.62 -10.80
N PRO A 143 11.81 4.62 -10.18
CA PRO A 143 13.19 4.94 -10.49
C PRO A 143 14.07 3.70 -10.27
N MET A 144 15.06 3.52 -11.14
CA MET A 144 15.73 2.23 -11.29
C MET A 144 16.60 1.86 -10.07
N PHE A 145 17.05 2.83 -9.25
CA PHE A 145 18.05 2.60 -8.19
C PHE A 145 18.09 3.64 -7.05
N SER A 146 16.97 4.21 -6.61
CA SER A 146 16.98 4.92 -5.32
C SER A 146 15.65 4.74 -4.61
N LEU A 147 15.75 4.40 -3.32
CA LEU A 147 14.82 4.82 -2.28
C LEU A 147 14.84 6.36 -2.29
N ASP A 148 14.23 6.96 -3.31
CA ASP A 148 14.07 8.41 -3.37
C ASP A 148 13.05 8.74 -2.27
N ASP A 149 13.39 9.67 -1.38
CA ASP A 149 12.49 10.13 -0.32
C ASP A 149 11.11 10.49 -0.90
N ALA A 150 11.07 10.96 -2.16
CA ALA A 150 9.83 11.24 -2.88
C ALA A 150 8.97 9.99 -3.19
N GLU A 151 9.56 8.82 -3.42
CA GLU A 151 8.80 7.58 -3.68
C GLU A 151 8.12 7.05 -2.41
N GLU A 152 8.84 7.07 -1.29
CA GLU A 152 8.29 6.73 0.02
C GLU A 152 7.22 7.76 0.41
N GLU A 153 7.49 9.05 0.27
CA GLU A 153 6.54 10.12 0.59
C GLU A 153 5.25 10.01 -0.27
N MET A 154 5.34 9.61 -1.54
CA MET A 154 4.16 9.29 -2.35
C MET A 154 3.36 8.11 -1.79
N ALA A 155 4.01 7.06 -1.29
CA ALA A 155 3.34 5.93 -0.67
C ALA A 155 2.72 6.32 0.69
N VAL A 156 3.39 7.15 1.49
CA VAL A 156 2.85 7.78 2.71
C VAL A 156 1.61 8.61 2.39
N MET A 157 1.66 9.47 1.36
CA MET A 157 0.53 10.28 0.90
C MET A 157 -0.72 9.42 0.63
N VAL A 158 -0.56 8.37 -0.18
CA VAL A 158 -1.69 7.50 -0.56
C VAL A 158 -2.17 6.68 0.64
N THR A 159 -1.27 6.26 1.53
CA THR A 159 -1.62 5.55 2.77
C THR A 159 -2.38 6.47 3.72
N ASN A 160 -2.06 7.76 3.81
CA ASN A 160 -2.81 8.75 4.58
C ASN A 160 -4.22 9.00 4.04
N MET A 161 -4.44 8.90 2.72
CA MET A 161 -5.80 8.91 2.17
C MET A 161 -6.61 7.72 2.70
N LEU A 162 -6.01 6.53 2.81
CA LEU A 162 -6.64 5.37 3.42
C LEU A 162 -6.83 5.53 4.93
N SER A 163 -5.87 6.12 5.64
CA SER A 163 -5.99 6.43 7.07
C SER A 163 -7.20 7.33 7.32
N GLU A 164 -7.38 8.39 6.53
CA GLU A 164 -8.56 9.26 6.61
C GLU A 164 -9.85 8.49 6.30
N GLU A 165 -9.87 7.69 5.22
CA GLU A 165 -11.02 6.86 4.84
C GLU A 165 -11.41 5.85 5.93
N SER A 166 -10.44 5.34 6.68
CA SER A 166 -10.62 4.37 7.78
C SER A 166 -10.71 5.00 9.16
N ARG A 167 -10.75 6.34 9.25
CA ARG A 167 -10.79 7.12 10.51
C ARG A 167 -9.64 6.79 11.47
N ARG A 168 -8.44 6.64 10.92
CA ARG A 168 -7.18 6.51 11.67
C ARG A 168 -6.37 7.79 11.52
N ASP A 169 -5.43 7.97 12.45
CA ASP A 169 -4.52 9.11 12.41
C ASP A 169 -3.69 9.08 11.12
N LEU A 170 -3.50 10.27 10.54
CA LEU A 170 -2.57 10.46 9.45
C LEU A 170 -1.16 10.46 10.05
N MET A 171 -0.20 9.95 9.29
CA MET A 171 1.20 9.85 9.72
C MET A 171 2.05 10.72 8.82
N THR A 172 3.02 11.43 9.38
CA THR A 172 4.03 12.11 8.55
C THR A 172 5.08 11.13 8.02
N ASP A 173 5.25 9.98 8.69
CA ASP A 173 6.19 8.93 8.31
C ASP A 173 5.62 7.57 8.74
N TYR A 174 5.78 6.55 7.88
CA TYR A 174 5.42 5.16 8.18
C TYR A 174 6.65 4.29 8.55
N TYR A 175 7.82 4.90 8.78
CA TYR A 175 9.01 4.21 9.25
C TYR A 175 8.76 3.50 10.58
N VAL A 176 9.05 2.19 10.60
CA VAL A 176 8.83 1.33 11.75
C VAL A 176 9.79 1.72 12.88
N GLY A 177 9.25 2.40 13.89
CA GLY A 177 9.97 2.79 15.10
C GLY A 177 9.68 4.21 15.58
N ASN A 178 9.16 5.08 14.72
CA ASN A 178 8.77 6.43 15.13
C ASN A 178 7.63 7.00 14.26
N PRO A 179 6.45 6.33 14.20
CA PRO A 179 5.32 6.91 13.47
C PRO A 179 4.86 8.17 14.21
N VAL A 180 4.93 9.32 13.54
CA VAL A 180 4.48 10.60 14.09
C VAL A 180 3.09 10.89 13.55
N ALA A 181 2.11 10.77 14.44
CA ALA A 181 0.72 11.13 14.14
C ALA A 181 0.60 12.64 13.93
N VAL A 182 -0.21 13.03 12.95
CA VAL A 182 -0.57 14.42 12.70
C VAL A 182 -1.50 14.88 13.81
N THR A 183 -1.09 15.90 14.55
CA THR A 183 -1.85 16.49 15.66
C THR A 183 -2.57 17.79 15.29
N SER A 184 -2.25 18.37 14.12
CA SER A 184 -2.87 19.60 13.63
C SER A 184 -4.26 19.35 13.04
N ASP A 185 -5.02 20.45 12.82
CA ASP A 185 -6.30 20.38 12.12
C ASP A 185 -6.10 19.77 10.72
N LEU A 186 -6.96 18.82 10.35
CA LEU A 186 -6.83 18.06 9.11
C LEU A 186 -6.87 18.93 7.85
N ALA A 187 -7.64 20.03 7.85
CA ALA A 187 -7.70 20.92 6.70
C ALA A 187 -6.44 21.78 6.60
N VAL A 188 -5.88 22.20 7.74
CA VAL A 188 -4.57 22.87 7.82
C VAL A 188 -3.47 21.94 7.31
N PHE A 189 -3.36 20.73 7.90
CA PHE A 189 -2.38 19.72 7.48
C PHE A 189 -2.51 19.40 5.99
N SER A 190 -3.72 19.18 5.49
CA SER A 190 -3.91 18.83 4.07
C SER A 190 -3.52 19.95 3.11
N ARG A 191 -3.60 21.21 3.53
CA ARG A 191 -3.15 22.36 2.72
C ARG A 191 -1.63 22.48 2.76
N GLU A 192 -1.05 22.48 3.96
CA GLU A 192 0.40 22.59 4.17
C GLU A 192 1.13 21.44 3.47
N TYR A 193 0.66 20.21 3.65
CA TYR A 193 1.21 19.04 2.97
C TYR A 193 1.22 19.21 1.44
N PHE A 194 0.15 19.76 0.86
CA PHE A 194 0.06 20.00 -0.58
C PHE A 194 1.03 21.09 -1.05
N GLU A 195 1.14 22.19 -0.29
CA GLU A 195 2.04 23.30 -0.57
C GLU A 195 3.50 22.85 -0.50
N ASP A 196 3.89 22.14 0.56
CA ASP A 196 5.25 21.67 0.79
C ASP A 196 5.67 20.58 -0.22
N ASN A 197 4.73 19.78 -0.72
CA ASN A 197 5.00 18.66 -1.62
C ASN A 197 4.49 18.86 -3.05
N ALA A 198 4.19 20.09 -3.46
CA ALA A 198 3.52 20.39 -4.72
C ALA A 198 4.24 19.79 -5.95
N ASP A 199 5.58 19.84 -5.98
CA ASP A 199 6.39 19.32 -7.08
C ASP A 199 6.33 17.79 -7.17
N MET A 200 6.44 17.10 -6.04
CA MET A 200 6.29 15.64 -5.94
C MET A 200 4.90 15.21 -6.38
N ILE A 201 3.86 15.85 -5.83
CA ILE A 201 2.46 15.54 -6.15
C ILE A 201 2.19 15.78 -7.65
N GLY A 202 2.71 16.87 -8.21
CA GLY A 202 2.58 17.15 -9.63
C GLY A 202 3.30 16.12 -10.49
N ARG A 203 4.50 15.68 -10.10
CA ARG A 203 5.22 14.60 -10.78
C ARG A 203 4.43 13.30 -10.72
N PHE A 204 3.92 12.89 -9.56
CA PHE A 204 3.06 11.72 -9.39
C PHE A 204 1.86 11.76 -10.33
N CYS A 205 1.14 12.88 -10.34
CA CYS A 205 -0.08 13.05 -11.14
C CYS A 205 0.20 13.00 -12.66
N ARG A 206 1.39 13.41 -13.11
CA ARG A 206 1.81 13.32 -14.51
C ARG A 206 2.31 11.92 -14.90
N GLU A 207 3.16 11.33 -14.08
CA GLU A 207 3.79 10.03 -14.36
C GLU A 207 2.83 8.85 -14.21
N SER A 208 1.92 8.94 -13.23
CA SER A 208 0.96 7.89 -12.86
C SER A 208 -0.48 8.37 -13.05
N LYS A 209 -0.74 9.10 -14.13
CA LYS A 209 -2.03 9.79 -14.42
C LYS A 209 -3.26 8.91 -14.17
N ASP A 210 -3.28 7.67 -14.65
CA ASP A 210 -4.43 6.77 -14.47
C ASP A 210 -4.73 6.48 -12.99
N LEU A 211 -3.69 6.23 -12.19
CA LEU A 211 -3.82 6.00 -10.75
C LEU A 211 -4.19 7.30 -10.04
N ALA A 212 -3.52 8.40 -10.35
CA ALA A 212 -3.76 9.70 -9.73
C ALA A 212 -5.19 10.19 -9.97
N LEU A 213 -5.74 10.02 -11.18
CA LEU A 213 -7.13 10.37 -11.49
C LEU A 213 -8.13 9.54 -10.67
N ARG A 214 -7.88 8.25 -10.47
CA ARG A 214 -8.72 7.39 -9.62
C ARG A 214 -8.65 7.82 -8.15
N LEU A 215 -7.45 8.15 -7.67
CA LEU A 215 -7.25 8.65 -6.31
C LEU A 215 -7.93 10.01 -6.09
N ALA A 216 -7.87 10.92 -7.05
CA ALA A 216 -8.54 12.23 -6.97
C ALA A 216 -10.08 12.12 -6.81
N GLN A 217 -10.67 10.99 -7.22
CA GLN A 217 -12.10 10.71 -7.08
C GLN A 217 -12.48 10.12 -5.71
N VAL A 218 -11.51 9.69 -4.90
CA VAL A 218 -11.75 9.14 -3.56
C VAL A 218 -12.23 10.25 -2.61
N PRO A 219 -13.42 10.16 -1.99
CA PRO A 219 -14.03 11.26 -1.23
C PRO A 219 -13.43 11.40 0.19
N THR A 220 -12.12 11.62 0.27
CA THR A 220 -11.38 11.89 1.50
C THR A 220 -11.13 13.39 1.66
N LYS A 221 -10.97 13.84 2.91
CA LYS A 221 -10.59 15.24 3.21
C LYS A 221 -9.12 15.49 2.86
N PHE A 222 -8.24 14.55 3.21
CA PHE A 222 -6.86 14.53 2.74
C PHE A 222 -6.82 13.88 1.35
N ASN A 223 -6.69 14.69 0.29
CA ASN A 223 -6.58 14.21 -1.09
C ASN A 223 -5.70 15.13 -1.95
N PRO A 224 -4.37 15.06 -1.81
CA PRO A 224 -3.46 15.89 -2.59
C PRO A 224 -3.58 15.72 -4.13
N PRO A 225 -3.82 14.52 -4.70
CA PRO A 225 -4.10 14.38 -6.13
C PRO A 225 -5.32 15.19 -6.60
N ARG A 226 -6.42 15.23 -5.82
CA ARG A 226 -7.58 16.08 -6.13
C ARG A 226 -7.20 17.55 -6.12
N GLN A 227 -6.44 18.00 -5.13
CA GLN A 227 -5.99 19.39 -5.06
C GLN A 227 -5.19 19.78 -6.30
N PHE A 228 -4.27 18.92 -6.76
CA PHE A 228 -3.51 19.13 -8.00
C PHE A 228 -4.40 19.28 -9.25
N PHE A 229 -5.39 18.40 -9.43
CA PHE A 229 -6.28 18.50 -10.59
C PHE A 229 -7.22 19.70 -10.50
N ASN A 230 -7.65 20.10 -9.30
CA ASN A 230 -8.48 21.30 -9.11
C ASN A 230 -7.73 22.59 -9.43
N THR A 231 -6.42 22.67 -9.15
CA THR A 231 -5.60 23.86 -9.44
C THR A 231 -5.16 23.94 -10.90
N THR A 232 -5.02 22.80 -11.58
CA THR A 232 -4.55 22.73 -12.98
C THR A 232 -5.67 22.70 -14.02
N THR A 233 -6.91 22.38 -13.63
CA THR A 233 -8.05 22.40 -14.55
C THR A 233 -8.39 23.85 -14.91
N PRO A 234 -8.47 24.22 -16.20
CA PRO A 234 -8.87 25.57 -16.61
C PRO A 234 -10.21 25.94 -16.00
N LYS A 235 -10.29 27.10 -15.35
CA LYS A 235 -11.58 27.61 -14.87
C LYS A 235 -12.51 27.77 -16.08
N PRO A 236 -13.76 27.28 -16.02
CA PRO A 236 -14.71 27.52 -17.09
C PRO A 236 -14.77 29.03 -17.33
N ARG A 237 -14.60 29.44 -18.60
CA ARG A 237 -14.74 30.85 -18.97
C ARG A 237 -16.12 31.28 -18.47
N SER A 238 -16.15 32.23 -17.53
CA SER A 238 -17.41 32.81 -17.10
C SER A 238 -18.03 33.45 -18.34
N GLY A 239 -19.12 32.85 -18.84
CA GLY A 239 -19.88 33.43 -19.94
C GLY A 239 -20.33 34.82 -19.49
N ARG A 240 -19.67 35.84 -20.04
CA ARG A 240 -20.19 37.20 -20.09
C ARG A 240 -20.92 37.37 -21.41
#